data_AF-A0A955B8K4-F1
#
_entry.id   AF-A0A955B8K4-F1
#
_cell.length_a   1.000
_cell.length_b   1.000
_cell.length_c   1.000
_cell.angle_alpha   90.00
_cell.angle_beta   90.00
_cell.angle_gamma   90.00
#
_symmetry.space_group_name_H-M   'P 1'
#
loop_
_entity.id
_entity.type
_entity.pdbx_description
1 polymer ?
#
loop_
_entity_poly.entity_id
_entity_poly.type
_entity_poly.pdbx_seq_one_letter_code
_entity_poly.pdbx_strand_id
1 'polypeptide(L)'
;MDHTESSAKAKERSVLAQLAIGVGVPIALAIVLMVLSAVLHGRPMAEKMARGLMLPCGVVWLAMLAVAVGCFTQRQRVLGVAALCAFVVHGLFGGDLFGAWMCSQLESQFPMVDPKTCQRFDMLIVLGGGTKSSGPDHAALSFAGDRVAMAVRLYHAGKAGKLLFTGENMPWDTERLSIAESSQRVANELNVPTDAIENVPGENTYQEFQHLKETVDSTQRIGLVTSATHMPRAMRLADSVGLNLVAVPADFERDEPTPFPLCLIPSASGYRRTERSSIEFLAAIVGR
;
A
#
# COMPACT_ATOMS: atom_id res chain seq x y z
N MET A 1 16.64 59.50 20.33
CA MET A 1 16.89 58.61 19.18
C MET A 1 17.55 57.28 19.58
N ASP A 2 18.35 57.24 20.64
CA ASP A 2 19.15 56.05 21.02
C ASP A 2 18.34 54.86 21.59
N HIS A 3 17.32 55.12 22.42
CA HIS A 3 16.50 54.07 23.04
C HIS A 3 15.63 53.27 22.06
N THR A 4 15.12 53.91 21.00
CA THR A 4 14.30 53.26 19.98
C THR A 4 15.11 52.31 19.11
N GLU A 5 16.36 52.66 18.82
CA GLU A 5 17.26 51.83 18.02
C GLU A 5 17.77 50.61 18.79
N SER A 6 18.07 50.77 20.09
CA SER A 6 18.45 49.67 20.99
C SER A 6 17.30 48.66 21.19
N SER A 7 16.05 49.13 21.28
CA SER A 7 14.86 48.27 21.43
C SER A 7 14.57 47.46 20.17
N ALA A 8 14.71 48.09 18.99
CA ALA A 8 14.55 47.42 17.70
C ALA A 8 15.59 46.30 17.50
N LYS A 9 16.88 46.58 17.78
CA LYS A 9 17.97 45.59 17.71
C LYS A 9 17.78 44.42 18.68
N ALA A 10 17.26 44.68 19.89
CA ALA A 10 16.97 43.63 20.87
C ALA A 10 15.83 42.72 20.41
N LYS A 11 14.75 43.30 19.85
CA LYS A 11 13.62 42.55 19.30
C LYS A 11 14.05 41.71 18.09
N GLU A 12 14.86 42.27 17.20
CA GLU A 12 15.41 41.57 16.04
C GLU A 12 16.28 40.38 16.44
N ARG A 13 17.19 40.55 17.41
CA ARG A 13 18.00 39.46 17.98
C ARG A 13 17.14 38.35 18.61
N SER A 14 16.07 38.72 19.30
CA SER A 14 15.12 37.75 19.88
C SER A 14 14.39 36.94 18.79
N VAL A 15 14.00 37.57 17.69
CA VAL A 15 13.33 36.89 16.56
C VAL A 15 14.30 35.95 15.84
N LEU A 16 15.54 36.39 15.58
CA LEU A 16 16.58 35.56 14.98
C LEU A 16 16.92 34.34 15.84
N ALA A 17 17.01 34.50 17.16
CA ALA A 17 17.22 33.38 18.08
C ALA A 17 16.07 32.37 18.06
N GLN A 18 14.82 32.85 18.00
CA GLN A 18 13.64 31.98 17.91
C GLN A 18 13.58 31.20 16.58
N LEU A 19 13.92 31.87 15.47
CA LEU A 19 14.04 31.22 14.15
C LEU A 19 15.15 30.17 14.13
N ALA A 20 16.30 30.46 14.74
CA ALA A 20 17.41 29.52 14.85
C ALA A 20 17.01 28.25 15.62
N ILE A 21 16.24 28.37 16.70
CA ILE A 21 15.70 27.22 17.44
C ILE A 21 14.70 26.43 16.59
N GLY A 22 13.79 27.12 15.91
CA GLY A 22 12.78 26.50 15.03
C GLY A 22 13.40 25.63 13.94
N VAL A 23 14.53 26.06 13.36
CA VAL A 23 15.25 25.31 12.33
C VAL A 23 16.23 24.29 12.92
N GLY A 24 16.85 24.60 14.05
CA GLY A 24 17.86 23.75 14.69
C GLY A 24 17.30 22.42 15.19
N VAL A 25 16.07 22.40 15.71
CA VAL A 25 15.44 21.17 16.22
C VAL A 25 15.19 20.12 15.12
N PRO A 26 14.55 20.43 13.97
CA PRO A 26 14.42 19.50 12.85
C PRO A 26 15.76 19.00 12.30
N ILE A 27 16.78 19.86 12.21
CA ILE A 27 18.13 19.47 11.76
C ILE A 27 18.76 18.48 12.75
N ALA A 28 18.66 18.76 14.05
CA ALA A 28 19.14 17.86 15.08
C ALA A 28 18.43 16.49 15.01
N LEU A 29 17.11 16.48 14.84
CA LEU A 29 16.34 15.24 14.65
C LEU A 29 16.83 14.45 13.41
N ALA A 30 17.01 15.13 12.27
CA ALA A 30 17.52 14.52 11.04
C ALA A 30 18.90 13.88 11.26
N ILE A 31 19.83 14.58 11.92
CA ILE A 31 21.16 14.06 12.24
C ILE A 31 21.06 12.84 13.16
N VAL A 32 20.24 12.92 14.22
CA VAL A 32 20.03 11.80 15.15
C VAL A 32 19.50 10.57 14.41
N LEU A 33 18.50 10.72 13.55
CA LEU A 33 17.94 9.62 12.76
C LEU A 33 18.97 9.01 11.80
N MET A 34 19.81 9.83 11.16
CA MET A 34 20.89 9.35 10.28
C MET A 34 21.98 8.60 11.07
N VAL A 35 22.43 9.15 12.19
CA VAL A 35 23.43 8.50 13.06
C VAL A 35 22.88 7.20 13.63
N LEU A 36 21.64 7.21 14.13
CA LEU A 36 20.98 6.01 14.64
C LEU A 36 20.85 4.93 13.57
N SER A 37 20.49 5.31 12.34
CA SER A 37 20.44 4.39 11.20
C SER A 37 21.81 3.81 10.87
N ALA A 38 22.88 4.63 10.92
CA ALA A 38 24.24 4.19 10.69
C ALA A 38 24.72 3.21 11.76
N VAL A 39 24.38 3.47 13.03
CA VAL A 39 24.76 2.62 14.17
C VAL A 39 24.04 1.28 14.12
N LEU A 40 22.74 1.28 13.81
CA LEU A 40 21.93 0.06 13.82
C LEU A 40 22.12 -0.82 12.58
N HIS A 41 22.26 -0.21 11.39
CA HIS A 41 22.19 -0.92 10.11
C HIS A 41 23.33 -0.58 9.14
N GLY A 42 24.29 0.24 9.57
CA GLY A 42 25.43 0.65 8.75
C GLY A 42 25.14 1.79 7.77
N ARG A 43 26.18 2.17 7.03
CA ARG A 43 26.19 3.31 6.12
C ARG A 43 25.09 3.28 5.03
N PRO A 44 24.80 2.15 4.34
CA PRO A 44 23.77 2.14 3.30
C PRO A 44 22.38 2.54 3.83
N MET A 45 22.07 2.20 5.09
CA MET A 45 20.82 2.61 5.71
C MET A 45 20.81 4.10 6.03
N ALA A 46 21.93 4.65 6.52
CA ALA A 46 22.05 6.10 6.72
C ALA A 46 21.87 6.89 5.42
N GLU A 47 22.34 6.37 4.28
CA GLU A 47 22.12 6.97 2.96
C GLU A 47 20.65 6.89 2.51
N LYS A 48 19.93 5.79 2.83
CA LYS A 48 18.48 5.71 2.63
C LYS A 48 17.71 6.68 3.52
N MET A 49 18.13 6.80 4.78
CA MET A 49 17.59 7.75 5.75
C MET A 49 17.75 9.20 5.28
N ALA A 50 18.95 9.60 4.85
CA ALA A 50 19.20 10.92 4.28
C ALA A 50 18.29 11.20 3.07
N ARG A 51 18.17 10.24 2.14
CA ARG A 51 17.23 10.35 1.01
C ARG A 51 15.79 10.54 1.47
N GLY A 52 15.31 9.72 2.41
CA GLY A 52 13.95 9.81 2.95
C GLY A 52 13.64 11.20 3.52
N LEU A 53 14.58 11.78 4.27
CA LEU A 53 14.47 13.12 4.84
C LEU A 53 14.45 14.23 3.78
N MET A 54 15.12 14.02 2.63
CA MET A 54 15.20 14.99 1.53
C MET A 54 14.08 14.87 0.49
N LEU A 55 13.34 13.76 0.48
CA LEU A 55 12.18 13.59 -0.39
C LEU A 55 10.99 14.43 0.09
N PRO A 56 10.00 14.73 -0.78
CA PRO A 56 8.90 15.65 -0.45
C PRO A 56 8.19 15.34 0.88
N CYS A 57 7.88 14.08 1.15
CA CYS A 57 7.22 13.67 2.39
C CYS A 57 8.08 13.94 3.64
N GLY A 58 9.40 13.70 3.57
CA GLY A 58 10.33 13.96 4.67
C GLY A 58 10.61 15.45 4.89
N VAL A 59 10.74 16.23 3.82
CA VAL A 59 10.93 17.69 3.90
C VAL A 59 9.71 18.35 4.53
N VAL A 60 8.49 17.97 4.09
CA VAL A 60 7.25 18.47 4.69
C VAL A 60 7.16 18.08 6.16
N TRP A 61 7.56 16.86 6.52
CA TRP A 61 7.57 16.39 7.91
C TRP A 61 8.50 17.25 8.78
N LEU A 62 9.74 17.48 8.36
CA LEU A 62 10.69 18.35 9.09
C LEU A 62 10.22 19.81 9.13
N ALA A 63 9.59 20.31 8.07
CA ALA A 63 9.04 21.66 8.02
C ALA A 63 7.87 21.85 9.01
N MET A 64 6.97 20.86 9.13
CA MET A 64 5.90 20.87 10.13
C MET A 64 6.46 20.93 11.56
N LEU A 65 7.53 20.16 11.84
CA LEU A 65 8.24 20.23 13.11
C LEU A 65 8.86 21.62 13.33
N ALA A 66 9.46 22.20 12.31
CA ALA A 66 10.06 23.54 12.38
C ALA A 66 9.01 24.61 12.73
N VAL A 67 7.84 24.56 12.09
CA VAL A 67 6.71 25.46 12.36
C VAL A 67 6.19 25.24 13.79
N ALA A 68 6.02 24.00 14.23
CA ALA A 68 5.56 23.69 15.58
C ALA A 68 6.49 24.30 16.64
N VAL A 69 7.79 24.05 16.54
CA VAL A 69 8.81 24.60 17.45
C VAL A 69 8.82 26.13 17.37
N GLY A 70 8.80 26.70 16.17
CA GLY A 70 8.72 28.15 15.95
C GLY A 70 7.52 28.79 16.66
N CYS A 71 6.32 28.24 16.51
CA CYS A 71 5.12 28.72 17.18
C CYS A 71 5.23 28.62 18.72
N PHE A 72 5.79 27.54 19.27
CA PHE A 72 6.01 27.42 20.72
C PHE A 72 7.01 28.46 21.24
N THR A 73 8.10 28.73 20.52
CA THR A 73 9.07 29.78 20.91
C THR A 73 8.48 31.18 20.88
N GLN A 74 7.51 31.43 19.99
CA GLN A 74 6.75 32.69 19.89
C GLN A 74 5.53 32.74 20.82
N ARG A 75 5.35 31.73 21.71
CA ARG A 75 4.20 31.58 22.63
C ARG A 75 2.84 31.46 21.93
N GLN A 76 2.81 31.16 20.63
CA GLN A 76 1.59 30.89 19.86
C GLN A 76 1.14 29.44 20.06
N ARG A 77 0.75 29.10 21.29
CA ARG A 77 0.54 27.70 21.72
C ARG A 77 -0.48 26.93 20.88
N VAL A 78 -1.58 27.57 20.50
CA VAL A 78 -2.63 26.91 19.69
C VAL A 78 -2.09 26.50 18.33
N LEU A 79 -1.38 27.40 17.64
CA LEU A 79 -0.75 27.10 16.35
C LEU A 79 0.38 26.08 16.48
N GLY A 80 1.16 26.14 17.57
CA GLY A 80 2.21 25.17 17.87
C GLY A 80 1.65 23.76 18.07
N VAL A 81 0.54 23.63 18.82
CA VAL A 81 -0.16 22.35 19.00
C VAL A 81 -0.73 21.87 17.68
N ALA A 82 -1.39 22.73 16.89
CA ALA A 82 -1.94 22.34 15.59
C ALA A 82 -0.85 21.83 14.63
N ALA A 83 0.29 22.52 14.53
CA ALA A 83 1.42 22.09 13.71
C ALA A 83 2.08 20.80 14.23
N LEU A 84 2.17 20.63 15.56
CA LEU A 84 2.68 19.39 16.16
C LEU A 84 1.72 18.22 15.88
N CYS A 85 0.42 18.42 15.97
CA CYS A 85 -0.57 17.41 15.59
C CYS A 85 -0.43 17.05 14.11
N ALA A 86 -0.26 18.02 13.22
CA ALA A 86 -0.02 17.76 11.81
C ALA A 86 1.27 16.96 11.57
N PHE A 87 2.36 17.29 12.26
CA PHE A 87 3.62 16.54 12.24
C PHE A 87 3.43 15.08 12.67
N VAL A 88 2.72 14.85 13.78
CA VAL A 88 2.45 13.51 14.31
C VAL A 88 1.54 12.71 13.38
N VAL A 89 0.46 13.31 12.88
CA VAL A 89 -0.48 12.65 11.95
C VAL A 89 0.22 12.31 10.63
N HIS A 90 0.95 13.25 10.04
CA HIS A 90 1.72 12.98 8.80
C HIS A 90 2.79 11.89 9.03
N GLY A 91 3.47 11.95 10.18
CA GLY A 91 4.41 10.93 10.67
C GLY A 91 3.78 9.54 10.76
N LEU A 92 2.62 9.45 11.42
CA LEU A 92 1.94 8.20 11.71
C LEU A 92 1.32 7.58 10.46
N PHE A 93 0.46 8.31 9.73
CA PHE A 93 -0.26 7.77 8.58
C PHE A 93 0.62 7.63 7.33
N GLY A 94 1.66 8.46 7.20
CA GLY A 94 2.63 8.35 6.13
C GLY A 94 3.80 7.41 6.42
N GLY A 95 4.04 7.05 7.69
CA GLY A 95 5.14 6.19 8.10
C GLY A 95 4.84 4.72 7.82
N ASP A 96 5.84 3.99 7.32
CA ASP A 96 5.69 2.57 6.99
C ASP A 96 5.36 1.70 8.21
N LEU A 97 5.74 2.13 9.43
CA LEU A 97 5.47 1.37 10.66
C LEU A 97 3.96 1.14 10.89
N PHE A 98 3.16 2.20 10.79
CA PHE A 98 1.72 2.12 11.03
C PHE A 98 1.01 1.43 9.87
N GLY A 99 1.35 1.80 8.63
CA GLY A 99 0.78 1.16 7.44
C GLY A 99 1.05 -0.34 7.39
N ALA A 100 2.29 -0.78 7.69
CA ALA A 100 2.63 -2.20 7.74
C ALA A 100 1.91 -2.93 8.88
N TRP A 101 1.73 -2.29 10.05
CA TRP A 101 0.92 -2.85 11.12
C TRP A 101 -0.53 -3.07 10.69
N MET A 102 -1.14 -2.09 10.02
CA MET A 102 -2.50 -2.21 9.47
C MET A 102 -2.61 -3.35 8.46
N CYS A 103 -1.69 -3.44 7.49
CA CYS A 103 -1.65 -4.56 6.53
C CYS A 103 -1.53 -5.90 7.25
N SER A 104 -0.65 -6.00 8.26
CA SER A 104 -0.45 -7.24 9.02
C SER A 104 -1.72 -7.73 9.73
N GLN A 105 -2.62 -6.85 10.18
CA GLN A 105 -3.89 -7.28 10.78
C GLN A 105 -4.83 -7.96 9.75
N LEU A 106 -4.76 -7.54 8.50
CA LEU A 106 -5.54 -8.12 7.40
C LEU A 106 -4.89 -9.41 6.90
N GLU A 107 -3.58 -9.37 6.65
CA GLU A 107 -2.83 -10.46 6.01
C GLU A 107 -2.59 -11.66 6.93
N SER A 108 -2.45 -11.45 8.24
CA SER A 108 -2.20 -12.54 9.19
C SER A 108 -3.34 -13.56 9.29
N GLN A 109 -4.53 -13.22 8.79
CA GLN A 109 -5.69 -14.12 8.74
C GLN A 109 -5.54 -15.22 7.69
N PHE A 110 -4.71 -15.00 6.66
CA PHE A 110 -4.55 -15.92 5.53
C PHE A 110 -3.06 -16.20 5.26
N PRO A 111 -2.56 -17.39 5.62
CA PRO A 111 -1.16 -17.72 5.37
C PRO A 111 -0.87 -17.87 3.87
N MET A 112 0.38 -17.58 3.49
CA MET A 112 0.86 -17.78 2.12
C MET A 112 0.72 -19.25 1.71
N VAL A 113 0.24 -19.47 0.49
CA VAL A 113 0.15 -20.81 -0.11
C VAL A 113 1.48 -21.15 -0.78
N ASP A 114 2.11 -22.25 -0.38
CA ASP A 114 3.30 -22.77 -1.04
C ASP A 114 2.90 -23.61 -2.27
N PRO A 115 3.29 -23.20 -3.50
CA PRO A 115 2.97 -23.94 -4.72
C PRO A 115 3.49 -25.38 -4.75
N LYS A 116 4.48 -25.73 -3.92
CA LYS A 116 5.04 -27.09 -3.89
C LYS A 116 4.16 -28.04 -3.10
N THR A 117 3.60 -27.58 -1.99
CA THR A 117 2.92 -28.42 -1.00
C THR A 117 1.41 -28.32 -1.03
N CYS A 118 0.85 -27.29 -1.68
CA CYS A 118 -0.60 -27.12 -1.72
C CYS A 118 -1.32 -28.28 -2.44
N GLN A 119 -2.57 -28.51 -2.06
CA GLN A 119 -3.46 -29.38 -2.82
C GLN A 119 -3.74 -28.76 -4.19
N ARG A 120 -4.06 -29.60 -5.17
CA ARG A 120 -4.44 -29.15 -6.51
C ARG A 120 -5.84 -28.52 -6.46
N PHE A 121 -5.99 -27.40 -7.13
CA PHE A 121 -7.26 -26.74 -7.41
C PHE A 121 -7.73 -27.15 -8.81
N ASP A 122 -9.02 -27.36 -8.96
CA ASP A 122 -9.63 -27.54 -10.29
C ASP A 122 -9.53 -26.22 -11.08
N MET A 123 -9.65 -25.10 -10.37
CA MET A 123 -9.69 -23.77 -10.93
C MET A 123 -9.16 -22.73 -9.94
N LEU A 124 -8.48 -21.70 -10.45
CA LEU A 124 -8.14 -20.49 -9.71
C LEU A 124 -8.90 -19.29 -10.30
N ILE A 125 -9.71 -18.64 -9.47
CA ILE A 125 -10.30 -17.35 -9.75
C ILE A 125 -9.29 -16.29 -9.33
N VAL A 126 -8.95 -15.36 -10.24
CA VAL A 126 -7.98 -14.30 -10.00
C VAL A 126 -8.69 -12.96 -10.13
N LEU A 127 -8.86 -12.28 -8.99
CA LEU A 127 -9.53 -10.98 -8.97
C LEU A 127 -8.68 -9.91 -9.65
N GLY A 128 -9.35 -9.07 -10.44
CA GLY A 128 -8.76 -7.96 -11.18
C GLY A 128 -7.97 -6.95 -10.33
N GLY A 129 -7.16 -6.12 -10.99
CA GLY A 129 -6.32 -5.09 -10.36
C GLY A 129 -4.82 -5.42 -10.36
N GLY A 130 -4.45 -6.63 -10.78
CA GLY A 130 -3.05 -7.05 -10.97
C GLY A 130 -2.41 -6.62 -12.30
N THR A 131 -3.19 -6.05 -13.21
CA THR A 131 -2.74 -5.63 -14.55
C THR A 131 -3.17 -4.22 -14.88
N LYS A 132 -2.54 -3.68 -15.92
CA LYS A 132 -2.89 -2.41 -16.57
C LYS A 132 -2.66 -2.56 -18.07
N SER A 133 -3.39 -1.81 -18.88
CA SER A 133 -3.14 -1.68 -20.31
C SER A 133 -2.35 -0.39 -20.60
N SER A 134 -1.23 -0.52 -21.31
CA SER A 134 -0.44 0.65 -21.79
C SER A 134 -0.71 0.98 -23.26
N GLY A 135 -1.78 0.41 -23.83
CA GLY A 135 -2.18 0.57 -25.22
C GLY A 135 -2.96 -0.64 -25.73
N PRO A 136 -3.54 -0.57 -26.95
CA PRO A 136 -4.42 -1.61 -27.49
C PRO A 136 -3.81 -3.02 -27.47
N ASP A 137 -2.47 -3.09 -27.54
CA ASP A 137 -1.72 -4.33 -27.65
C ASP A 137 -0.71 -4.59 -26.54
N HIS A 138 -0.77 -3.83 -25.44
CA HIS A 138 0.20 -3.93 -24.36
C HIS A 138 -0.50 -4.10 -23.02
N ALA A 139 -0.56 -5.34 -22.55
CA ALA A 139 -0.90 -5.66 -21.17
C ALA A 139 0.38 -5.74 -20.34
N ALA A 140 0.35 -5.20 -19.12
CA ALA A 140 1.48 -5.27 -18.20
C ALA A 140 0.98 -5.52 -16.78
N LEU A 141 1.85 -6.14 -15.98
CA LEU A 141 1.61 -6.26 -14.54
C LEU A 141 1.59 -4.87 -13.88
N SER A 142 0.66 -4.68 -12.95
CA SER A 142 0.56 -3.50 -12.08
C SER A 142 1.32 -3.74 -10.77
N PHE A 143 1.19 -2.84 -9.80
CA PHE A 143 1.73 -3.04 -8.45
C PHE A 143 1.20 -4.31 -7.77
N ALA A 144 -0.02 -4.76 -8.09
CA ALA A 144 -0.60 -6.00 -7.55
C ALA A 144 -0.43 -7.19 -8.51
N GLY A 145 0.55 -7.13 -9.41
CA GLY A 145 0.80 -8.16 -10.43
C GLY A 145 1.15 -9.54 -9.89
N ASP A 146 1.55 -9.62 -8.61
CA ASP A 146 1.79 -10.89 -7.94
C ASP A 146 0.54 -11.79 -7.91
N ARG A 147 -0.67 -11.22 -8.01
CA ARG A 147 -1.91 -12.00 -8.19
C ARG A 147 -1.86 -12.88 -9.44
N VAL A 148 -1.51 -12.30 -10.59
CA VAL A 148 -1.38 -13.04 -11.86
C VAL A 148 -0.17 -13.98 -11.79
N ALA A 149 0.95 -13.50 -11.26
CA ALA A 149 2.16 -14.32 -11.13
C ALA A 149 1.93 -15.57 -10.26
N MET A 150 1.21 -15.46 -9.15
CA MET A 150 0.87 -16.57 -8.25
C MET A 150 -0.02 -17.60 -8.95
N ALA A 151 -1.06 -17.13 -9.67
CA ALA A 151 -1.94 -18.00 -10.43
C ALA A 151 -1.19 -18.79 -11.52
N VAL A 152 -0.35 -18.10 -12.29
CA VAL A 152 0.48 -18.71 -13.34
C VAL A 152 1.49 -19.70 -12.75
N ARG A 153 2.11 -19.38 -11.60
CA ARG A 153 3.03 -20.31 -10.90
C ARG A 153 2.30 -21.59 -10.46
N LEU A 154 1.11 -21.46 -9.89
CA LEU A 154 0.31 -22.62 -9.48
C LEU A 154 -0.14 -23.46 -10.68
N TYR A 155 -0.51 -22.82 -11.79
CA TYR A 155 -0.84 -23.52 -13.04
C TYR A 155 0.35 -24.36 -13.54
N HIS A 156 1.52 -23.74 -13.71
CA HIS A 156 2.73 -24.44 -14.18
C HIS A 156 3.25 -25.49 -13.20
N ALA A 157 2.97 -25.35 -11.90
CA ALA A 157 3.26 -26.37 -10.90
C ALA A 157 2.28 -27.57 -10.93
N GLY A 158 1.31 -27.59 -11.86
CA GLY A 158 0.27 -28.62 -11.94
C GLY A 158 -0.75 -28.54 -10.79
N LYS A 159 -0.82 -27.39 -10.09
CA LYS A 159 -1.68 -27.14 -8.94
C LYS A 159 -2.97 -26.42 -9.31
N ALA A 160 -3.16 -25.99 -10.55
CA ALA A 160 -4.42 -25.43 -11.04
C ALA A 160 -4.79 -26.06 -12.39
N GLY A 161 -6.06 -26.45 -12.56
CA GLY A 161 -6.56 -26.96 -13.85
C GLY A 161 -6.89 -25.86 -14.86
N LYS A 162 -7.49 -24.76 -14.40
CA LYS A 162 -7.86 -23.58 -15.19
C LYS A 162 -7.61 -22.28 -14.41
N LEU A 163 -7.49 -21.17 -15.14
CA LEU A 163 -7.44 -19.82 -14.59
C LEU A 163 -8.67 -19.03 -15.05
N LEU A 164 -9.39 -18.42 -14.10
CA LEU A 164 -10.48 -17.49 -14.37
C LEU A 164 -10.04 -16.09 -13.98
N PHE A 165 -9.90 -15.18 -14.94
CA PHE A 165 -9.61 -13.77 -14.65
C PHE A 165 -10.90 -12.97 -14.57
N THR A 166 -11.02 -12.10 -13.57
CA THR A 166 -12.18 -11.24 -13.41
C THR A 166 -11.85 -9.77 -13.65
N GLY A 167 -12.88 -9.00 -13.97
CA GLY A 167 -12.85 -7.54 -13.95
C GLY A 167 -13.07 -6.94 -15.33
N GLU A 168 -13.98 -5.98 -15.38
CA GLU A 168 -14.26 -5.14 -16.54
C GLU A 168 -13.58 -3.77 -16.45
N ASN A 169 -13.53 -3.08 -17.59
CA ASN A 169 -13.17 -1.67 -17.60
C ASN A 169 -14.34 -0.85 -17.07
N MET A 170 -14.02 0.15 -16.27
CA MET A 170 -15.00 1.13 -15.85
C MET A 170 -15.33 2.08 -17.02
N PRO A 171 -16.50 2.74 -17.01
CA PRO A 171 -16.90 3.66 -18.09
C PRO A 171 -15.94 4.83 -18.32
N TRP A 172 -15.10 5.17 -17.33
CA TRP A 172 -14.10 6.22 -17.41
C TRP A 172 -12.69 5.72 -17.75
N ASP A 173 -12.49 4.41 -17.90
CA ASP A 173 -11.22 3.85 -18.31
C ASP A 173 -11.03 4.07 -19.81
N THR A 174 -9.85 4.55 -20.19
CA THR A 174 -9.46 4.75 -21.60
C THR A 174 -8.82 3.51 -22.21
N GLU A 175 -8.66 2.46 -21.41
CA GLU A 175 -8.08 1.17 -21.80
C GLU A 175 -9.04 0.41 -22.71
N ARG A 176 -8.50 -0.19 -23.78
CA ARG A 176 -9.30 -0.99 -24.73
C ARG A 176 -9.50 -2.44 -24.28
N LEU A 177 -8.53 -3.00 -23.56
CA LEU A 177 -8.60 -4.34 -23.00
C LEU A 177 -9.22 -4.24 -21.62
N SER A 178 -10.14 -5.14 -21.28
CA SER A 178 -10.61 -5.30 -19.91
C SER A 178 -9.49 -5.72 -18.96
N ILE A 179 -9.71 -5.58 -17.66
CA ILE A 179 -8.77 -6.06 -16.63
C ILE A 179 -8.56 -7.57 -16.77
N ALA A 180 -9.63 -8.33 -17.01
CA ALA A 180 -9.58 -9.76 -17.26
C ALA A 180 -8.79 -10.10 -18.54
N GLU A 181 -9.07 -9.43 -19.65
CA GLU A 181 -8.36 -9.63 -20.93
C GLU A 181 -6.87 -9.28 -20.82
N SER A 182 -6.53 -8.22 -20.08
CA SER A 182 -5.14 -7.86 -19.81
C SER A 182 -4.44 -8.95 -19.01
N SER A 183 -5.11 -9.54 -18.02
CA SER A 183 -4.56 -10.65 -17.22
C SER A 183 -4.39 -11.92 -18.05
N GLN A 184 -5.37 -12.25 -18.90
CA GLN A 184 -5.27 -13.35 -19.86
C GLN A 184 -4.09 -13.17 -20.82
N ARG A 185 -3.89 -11.96 -21.37
CA ARG A 185 -2.79 -11.69 -22.30
C ARG A 185 -1.43 -11.91 -21.62
N VAL A 186 -1.25 -11.40 -20.40
CA VAL A 186 -0.03 -11.66 -19.61
C VAL A 186 0.15 -13.15 -19.32
N ALA A 187 -0.90 -13.87 -18.95
CA ALA A 187 -0.82 -15.30 -18.69
C ALA A 187 -0.44 -16.11 -19.96
N ASN A 188 -0.99 -15.73 -21.12
CA ASN A 188 -0.63 -16.31 -22.41
C ASN A 188 0.84 -16.07 -22.77
N GLU A 189 1.34 -14.84 -22.56
CA GLU A 189 2.77 -14.50 -22.75
C GLU A 189 3.69 -15.30 -21.81
N LEU A 190 3.15 -15.76 -20.66
CA LEU A 190 3.81 -16.67 -19.73
C LEU A 190 3.51 -18.15 -20.00
N ASN A 191 3.08 -18.49 -21.22
CA ASN A 191 2.84 -19.85 -21.73
C ASN A 191 1.71 -20.61 -21.02
N VAL A 192 0.72 -19.94 -20.45
CA VAL A 192 -0.58 -20.57 -20.15
C VAL A 192 -1.39 -20.63 -21.45
N PRO A 193 -1.89 -21.79 -21.89
CA PRO A 193 -2.62 -21.89 -23.13
C PRO A 193 -4.02 -21.28 -23.00
N THR A 194 -4.51 -20.63 -24.07
CA THR A 194 -5.77 -19.88 -24.08
C THR A 194 -6.98 -20.72 -23.67
N ASP A 195 -7.00 -22.01 -23.99
CA ASP A 195 -8.08 -22.95 -23.65
C ASP A 195 -8.12 -23.33 -22.15
N ALA A 196 -7.05 -23.01 -21.40
CA ALA A 196 -7.00 -23.13 -19.95
C ALA A 196 -7.43 -21.84 -19.22
N ILE A 197 -7.79 -20.77 -19.95
CA ILE A 197 -8.16 -19.48 -19.40
C ILE A 197 -9.60 -19.12 -19.78
N GLU A 198 -10.36 -18.63 -18.81
CA GLU A 198 -11.69 -18.04 -19.01
C GLU A 198 -11.73 -16.65 -18.37
N ASN A 199 -12.53 -15.73 -18.93
CA ASN A 199 -12.72 -14.40 -18.38
C ASN A 199 -14.14 -14.27 -17.85
N VAL A 200 -14.29 -13.66 -16.68
CA VAL A 200 -15.58 -13.41 -16.05
C VAL A 200 -15.83 -11.90 -15.96
N PRO A 201 -16.96 -11.41 -16.49
CA PRO A 201 -17.31 -9.99 -16.43
C PRO A 201 -17.71 -9.56 -15.02
N GLY A 202 -17.58 -8.26 -14.73
CA GLY A 202 -18.05 -7.62 -13.51
C GLY A 202 -17.34 -6.30 -13.23
N GLU A 203 -18.12 -5.28 -12.85
CA GLU A 203 -17.59 -3.95 -12.49
C GLU A 203 -17.12 -3.91 -11.03
N ASN A 204 -17.58 -4.83 -10.20
CA ASN A 204 -17.19 -4.93 -8.79
C ASN A 204 -17.21 -6.37 -8.30
N THR A 205 -16.49 -6.62 -7.20
CA THR A 205 -16.30 -7.96 -6.62
C THR A 205 -17.59 -8.69 -6.29
N TYR A 206 -18.65 -7.97 -5.93
CA TYR A 206 -19.96 -8.60 -5.67
C TYR A 206 -20.60 -9.13 -6.96
N GLN A 207 -20.63 -8.33 -8.03
CA GLN A 207 -21.14 -8.78 -9.34
C GLN A 207 -20.30 -9.91 -9.92
N GLU A 208 -18.97 -9.82 -9.82
CA GLU A 208 -18.05 -10.89 -10.25
C GLU A 208 -18.42 -12.22 -9.58
N PHE A 209 -18.67 -12.21 -8.26
CA PHE A 209 -19.07 -13.40 -7.52
C PHE A 209 -20.48 -13.90 -7.85
N GLN A 210 -21.43 -13.03 -8.21
CA GLN A 210 -22.73 -13.47 -8.71
C GLN A 210 -22.59 -14.23 -10.05
N HIS A 211 -21.81 -13.72 -11.00
CA HIS A 211 -21.57 -14.41 -12.27
C HIS A 211 -20.81 -15.73 -12.05
N LEU A 212 -19.83 -15.74 -11.14
CA LEU A 212 -19.09 -16.95 -10.80
C LEU A 212 -20.02 -18.03 -10.24
N LYS A 213 -20.98 -17.66 -9.38
CA LYS A 213 -21.95 -18.60 -8.79
C LYS A 213 -22.77 -19.35 -9.82
N GLU A 214 -23.03 -18.75 -10.97
CA GLU A 214 -23.78 -19.35 -12.09
C GLU A 214 -22.90 -20.25 -12.98
N THR A 215 -21.59 -19.99 -12.99
CA THR A 215 -20.65 -20.60 -13.95
C THR A 215 -19.85 -21.74 -13.35
N VAL A 216 -19.52 -21.69 -12.06
CA VAL A 216 -18.64 -22.67 -11.42
C VAL A 216 -19.41 -23.81 -10.75
N ASP A 217 -18.87 -25.02 -10.84
CA ASP A 217 -19.44 -26.19 -10.17
C ASP A 217 -19.06 -26.19 -8.69
N SER A 218 -20.06 -26.20 -7.81
CA SER A 218 -19.88 -26.22 -6.35
C SER A 218 -19.13 -27.45 -5.81
N THR A 219 -18.98 -28.52 -6.60
CA THR A 219 -18.21 -29.71 -6.22
C THR A 219 -16.71 -29.55 -6.46
N GLN A 220 -16.31 -28.56 -7.26
CA GLN A 220 -14.92 -28.28 -7.58
C GLN A 220 -14.21 -27.60 -6.41
N ARG A 221 -12.92 -27.90 -6.28
CA ARG A 221 -12.02 -27.22 -5.36
C ARG A 221 -11.50 -25.96 -6.04
N ILE A 222 -12.13 -24.83 -5.74
CA ILE A 222 -11.83 -23.54 -6.38
C ILE A 222 -10.98 -22.67 -5.45
N GLY A 223 -9.87 -22.15 -5.95
CA GLY A 223 -9.01 -21.20 -5.24
C GLY A 223 -9.31 -19.76 -5.63
N LEU A 224 -9.29 -18.84 -4.67
CA LEU A 224 -9.45 -17.41 -4.90
C LEU A 224 -8.11 -16.69 -4.72
N VAL A 225 -7.61 -16.05 -5.77
CA VAL A 225 -6.37 -15.29 -5.79
C VAL A 225 -6.68 -13.79 -5.80
N THR A 226 -6.21 -13.08 -4.77
CA THR A 226 -6.26 -11.61 -4.67
C THR A 226 -5.18 -11.11 -3.71
N SER A 227 -5.03 -9.79 -3.54
CA SER A 227 -4.08 -9.24 -2.57
C SER A 227 -4.43 -9.69 -1.16
N ALA A 228 -3.42 -10.03 -0.36
CA ALA A 228 -3.59 -10.55 0.98
C ALA A 228 -4.35 -9.58 1.91
N THR A 229 -4.13 -8.27 1.74
CA THR A 229 -4.90 -7.21 2.42
C THR A 229 -6.39 -7.21 2.05
N HIS A 230 -6.71 -7.58 0.81
CA HIS A 230 -8.07 -7.60 0.27
C HIS A 230 -8.78 -8.96 0.49
N MET A 231 -8.03 -10.02 0.80
CA MET A 231 -8.55 -11.37 1.00
C MET A 231 -9.68 -11.47 2.04
N PRO A 232 -9.62 -10.83 3.22
CA PRO A 232 -10.72 -10.90 4.19
C PRO A 232 -12.05 -10.40 3.62
N ARG A 233 -12.02 -9.33 2.82
CA ARG A 233 -13.22 -8.80 2.16
C ARG A 233 -13.74 -9.75 1.10
N ALA A 234 -12.86 -10.22 0.23
CA ALA A 234 -13.22 -11.10 -0.86
C ALA A 234 -13.84 -12.42 -0.36
N MET A 235 -13.29 -13.01 0.70
CA MET A 235 -13.87 -14.23 1.31
C MET A 235 -15.26 -13.98 1.92
N ARG A 236 -15.47 -12.86 2.63
CA ARG A 236 -16.81 -12.52 3.16
C ARG A 236 -17.86 -12.35 2.06
N LEU A 237 -17.48 -11.69 0.97
CA LEU A 237 -18.38 -11.48 -0.17
C LEU A 237 -18.68 -12.81 -0.87
N ALA A 238 -17.68 -13.67 -1.07
CA ALA A 238 -17.88 -15.01 -1.63
C ALA A 238 -18.86 -15.84 -0.76
N ASP A 239 -18.68 -15.83 0.56
CA ASP A 239 -19.58 -16.50 1.50
C ASP A 239 -21.01 -15.95 1.42
N SER A 240 -21.16 -14.62 1.27
CA SER A 240 -22.47 -13.97 1.17
C SER A 240 -23.28 -14.37 -0.06
N VAL A 241 -22.62 -14.76 -1.16
CA VAL A 241 -23.26 -15.29 -2.37
C VAL A 241 -23.29 -16.82 -2.40
N GLY A 242 -22.81 -17.48 -1.34
CA GLY A 242 -22.78 -18.93 -1.19
C GLY A 242 -21.71 -19.62 -2.07
N LEU A 243 -20.62 -18.93 -2.43
CA LEU A 243 -19.47 -19.54 -3.08
C LEU A 243 -18.52 -20.12 -2.04
N ASN A 244 -18.26 -21.43 -2.11
CA ASN A 244 -17.28 -22.09 -1.26
C ASN A 244 -15.90 -22.03 -1.94
N LEU A 245 -15.10 -21.03 -1.59
CA LEU A 245 -13.77 -20.80 -2.16
C LEU A 245 -12.68 -21.10 -1.13
N VAL A 246 -11.48 -21.41 -1.61
CA VAL A 246 -10.29 -21.51 -0.76
C VAL A 246 -9.37 -20.33 -1.03
N ALA A 247 -9.06 -19.57 0.01
CA ALA A 247 -8.17 -18.42 -0.08
C ALA A 247 -6.77 -18.83 -0.58
N VAL A 248 -6.29 -18.11 -1.59
CA VAL A 248 -4.93 -18.17 -2.14
C VAL A 248 -4.36 -16.75 -2.16
N PRO A 249 -3.97 -16.20 -1.00
CA PRO A 249 -3.49 -14.82 -0.91
C PRO A 249 -2.20 -14.62 -1.72
N ALA A 250 -2.12 -13.50 -2.42
CA ALA A 250 -0.95 -13.01 -3.15
C ALA A 250 -0.67 -11.56 -2.76
N ASP A 251 0.37 -10.92 -3.31
CA ASP A 251 0.62 -9.47 -3.12
C ASP A 251 0.62 -9.06 -1.63
N PHE A 252 1.45 -9.75 -0.83
CA PHE A 252 1.64 -9.45 0.58
C PHE A 252 2.46 -8.15 0.73
N GLU A 253 1.93 -7.19 1.47
CA GLU A 253 2.60 -5.92 1.75
C GLU A 253 3.41 -5.97 3.06
N ARG A 254 3.16 -6.93 3.96
CA ARG A 254 3.88 -7.05 5.24
C ARG A 254 5.32 -7.57 5.11
N ASP A 255 5.64 -8.29 4.04
CA ASP A 255 6.87 -9.10 3.94
C ASP A 255 8.14 -8.26 3.68
N GLU A 256 7.99 -6.95 3.44
CA GLU A 256 9.10 -5.98 3.36
C GLU A 256 8.94 -4.85 4.41
N PRO A 257 9.21 -5.12 5.70
CA PRO A 257 9.15 -4.09 6.72
C PRO A 257 10.37 -3.16 6.57
N THR A 258 10.10 -1.87 6.37
CA THR A 258 11.13 -0.83 6.42
C THR A 258 11.78 -0.85 7.81
N PRO A 259 13.11 -0.95 7.92
CA PRO A 259 13.74 -1.06 9.24
C PRO A 259 13.59 0.21 10.07
N PHE A 260 13.50 0.05 11.39
CA PHE A 260 13.60 1.19 12.31
C PHE A 260 15.01 1.80 12.27
N PRO A 261 15.19 3.14 12.27
CA PRO A 261 14.16 4.17 12.37
C PRO A 261 13.62 4.70 11.03
N LEU A 262 14.05 4.14 9.88
CA LEU A 262 13.60 4.59 8.55
C LEU A 262 12.07 4.49 8.39
N CYS A 263 11.44 3.50 9.02
CA CYS A 263 9.98 3.32 9.02
C CYS A 263 9.18 4.47 9.65
N LEU A 264 9.84 5.37 10.39
CA LEU A 264 9.20 6.55 10.98
C LEU A 264 9.03 7.69 9.97
N ILE A 265 9.82 7.71 8.90
CA ILE A 265 9.76 8.78 7.92
C ILE A 265 8.54 8.56 7.02
N PRO A 266 7.70 9.59 6.86
CA PRO A 266 6.59 9.54 5.91
C PRO A 266 7.07 9.28 4.49
N SER A 267 6.38 8.39 3.79
CA SER A 267 6.70 7.99 2.42
C SER A 267 5.43 7.78 1.60
N ALA A 268 5.57 7.79 0.28
CA ALA A 268 4.46 7.46 -0.61
C ALA A 268 3.97 6.00 -0.43
N SER A 269 4.88 5.08 -0.06
CA SER A 269 4.51 3.70 0.25
C SER A 269 3.72 3.60 1.54
N GLY A 270 4.13 4.29 2.61
CA GLY A 270 3.44 4.27 3.89
C GLY A 270 2.02 4.81 3.77
N TYR A 271 1.85 5.93 3.05
CA TYR A 271 0.52 6.44 2.73
C TYR A 271 -0.34 5.44 1.94
N ARG A 272 0.22 4.78 0.94
CA ARG A 272 -0.49 3.78 0.13
C ARG A 272 -0.95 2.58 0.97
N ARG A 273 -0.07 2.05 1.85
CA ARG A 273 -0.39 0.94 2.76
C ARG A 273 -1.53 1.31 3.71
N THR A 274 -1.43 2.50 4.30
CA THR A 274 -2.43 3.05 5.22
C THR A 274 -3.77 3.27 4.51
N GLU A 275 -3.77 3.87 3.31
CA GLU A 275 -4.97 4.10 2.51
C GLU A 275 -5.67 2.78 2.14
N ARG A 276 -4.94 1.83 1.55
CA ARG A 276 -5.47 0.51 1.17
C ARG A 276 -6.07 -0.21 2.36
N SER A 277 -5.33 -0.30 3.47
CA SER A 277 -5.83 -0.97 4.67
C SER A 277 -7.06 -0.26 5.25
N SER A 278 -7.08 1.07 5.24
CA SER A 278 -8.24 1.85 5.72
C SER A 278 -9.49 1.53 4.92
N ILE A 279 -9.40 1.39 3.60
CA ILE A 279 -10.53 1.00 2.74
C ILE A 279 -11.04 -0.38 3.13
N GLU A 280 -10.16 -1.36 3.37
CA GLU A 280 -10.57 -2.72 3.74
C GLU A 280 -11.19 -2.78 5.15
N PHE A 281 -10.68 -2.02 6.12
CA PHE A 281 -11.30 -1.89 7.43
C PHE A 281 -12.67 -1.21 7.37
N LEU A 282 -12.79 -0.12 6.61
CA LEU A 282 -14.07 0.57 6.43
C LEU A 282 -15.09 -0.33 5.74
N ALA A 283 -14.68 -1.11 4.74
CA ALA A 283 -15.53 -2.10 4.08
C ALA A 283 -16.08 -3.13 5.09
N ALA A 284 -15.20 -3.66 5.96
CA ALA A 284 -15.62 -4.59 7.00
C ALA A 284 -16.66 -3.99 7.97
N ILE A 285 -16.52 -2.70 8.33
CA ILE A 285 -17.48 -2.01 9.21
C ILE A 285 -18.86 -1.88 8.55
N VAL A 286 -18.93 -1.64 7.25
CA VAL A 286 -20.20 -1.48 6.52
C VAL A 286 -20.77 -2.80 5.98
N GLY A 287 -20.22 -3.94 6.39
CA GLY A 287 -20.68 -5.27 5.97
C GLY A 287 -20.40 -5.59 4.50
N ARG A 288 -19.35 -4.98 3.94
CA ARG A 288 -18.87 -5.24 2.58
C ARG A 288 -17.52 -5.94 2.56
#